data_AF-A0A0C2CF06-F1
#
_entry.id   AF-A0A0C2CF06-F1
#
_cell.length_a   1.000
_cell.length_b   1.000
_cell.length_c   1.000
_cell.angle_alpha   90.00
_cell.angle_beta   90.00
_cell.angle_gamma   90.00
#
_symmetry.space_group_name_H-M   'P 1'
#
loop_
_entity.id
_entity.type
_entity.pdbx_description
1 polymer ?
#
loop_
_entity_poly.entity_id
_entity_poly.type
_entity_poly.pdbx_seq_one_letter_code
_entity_poly.pdbx_strand_id
1 'polypeptide(L)' 'MKHLRVDMVLGPPCPQAARMMAHLSTIYSIPWIGWGFVTSADFALVAKYPYATTIIAPSRTFV' A
#
# COMPACT_ATOMS: atom_id res chain seq x y z
N MET A 1 -8.97 -10.86 3.91
CA MET A 1 -7.81 -11.27 4.71
C MET A 1 -8.19 -12.15 5.90
N LYS A 2 -9.34 -11.94 6.55
CA LYS A 2 -9.75 -12.67 7.76
C LYS A 2 -9.75 -14.21 7.70
N HIS A 3 -10.01 -14.81 6.53
CA HIS A 3 -10.08 -16.26 6.34
C HIS A 3 -8.90 -16.84 5.54
N LEU A 4 -8.11 -15.98 4.90
CA LEU A 4 -6.94 -16.35 4.12
C LEU A 4 -5.72 -15.82 4.87
N ARG A 5 -4.93 -16.73 5.44
CA ARG A 5 -3.67 -16.35 6.09
C ARG A 5 -2.67 -15.96 5.00
N VAL A 6 -2.53 -14.66 4.81
CA VAL A 6 -1.58 -14.07 3.87
C VAL A 6 -0.59 -13.21 4.66
N ASP A 7 0.67 -13.24 4.27
CA ASP A 7 1.71 -12.45 4.92
C ASP A 7 1.67 -10.97 4.48
N MET A 8 1.20 -10.72 3.26
CA MET A 8 0.99 -9.37 2.73
C MET A 8 -0.07 -9.36 1.61
N VAL A 9 -0.52 -8.16 1.23
CA VAL A 9 -1.36 -7.94 0.06
C VAL A 9 -0.73 -6.92 -0.89
N LEU A 10 -0.56 -7.31 -2.15
CA LEU A 10 -0.23 -6.38 -3.23
C LEU A 10 -1.51 -5.66 -3.70
N GLY A 11 -1.48 -4.34 -3.61
CA GLY A 11 -2.62 -3.46 -3.80
C GLY A 11 -2.98 -3.13 -5.23
N PRO A 12 -4.22 -2.69 -5.50
CA PRO A 12 -4.58 -2.13 -6.78
C PRO A 12 -3.83 -0.82 -7.06
N PRO A 13 -3.55 -0.48 -8.33
CA PRO A 13 -2.75 0.69 -8.66
C PRO A 13 -3.53 2.01 -8.68
N CYS A 14 -4.86 1.96 -8.50
CA CYS A 14 -5.72 3.14 -8.59
C CYS A 14 -5.97 3.78 -7.19
N PRO A 15 -5.99 5.12 -7.08
CA PRO A 15 -6.02 5.82 -5.78
C PRO A 15 -7.22 5.52 -4.88
N GLN A 16 -8.41 5.30 -5.44
CA GLN A 16 -9.61 5.05 -4.64
C GLN A 16 -9.58 3.67 -4.00
N ALA A 17 -9.32 2.62 -4.78
CA ALA A 17 -9.21 1.27 -4.25
C ALA A 17 -8.00 1.11 -3.32
N ALA A 18 -6.87 1.79 -3.63
CA ALA A 18 -5.69 1.82 -2.77
C ALA A 18 -5.99 2.41 -1.38
N ARG A 19 -6.75 3.51 -1.31
CA ARG A 19 -7.19 4.09 -0.01
C ARG A 19 -8.00 3.12 0.82
N MET A 20 -8.96 2.43 0.20
CA MET A 20 -9.73 1.40 0.89
C MET A 20 -8.81 0.29 1.42
N MET A 21 -7.87 -0.19 0.60
CA MET A 21 -6.95 -1.25 1.01
C MET A 21 -6.00 -0.82 2.14
N ALA A 22 -5.51 0.42 2.13
CA ALA A 22 -4.70 0.98 3.22
C ALA A 22 -5.47 1.09 4.55
N HIS A 23 -6.79 1.32 4.51
CA HIS A 23 -7.62 1.23 5.70
C HIS A 23 -7.81 -0.23 6.18
N LEU A 24 -8.06 -1.15 5.24
CA LEU A 24 -8.23 -2.56 5.57
C LEU A 24 -6.94 -3.18 6.14
N SER A 25 -5.75 -2.75 5.70
CA SER A 25 -4.49 -3.22 6.27
C SER A 25 -4.36 -2.89 7.75
N THR A 26 -4.87 -1.73 8.18
CA THR A 26 -4.90 -1.37 9.60
C THR A 26 -5.89 -2.23 10.39
N ILE A 27 -7.09 -2.47 9.84
CA ILE A 27 -8.12 -3.29 10.51
C ILE A 27 -7.67 -4.74 10.69
N TYR A 28 -7.02 -5.31 9.67
CA TYR A 28 -6.59 -6.70 9.69
C TYR A 28 -5.15 -6.89 10.19
N SER A 29 -4.41 -5.81 10.44
CA SER A 29 -2.99 -5.84 10.84
C SER A 29 -2.12 -6.65 9.86
N ILE A 30 -2.40 -6.51 8.57
CA ILE A 30 -1.69 -7.21 7.50
C ILE A 30 -1.07 -6.17 6.56
N PRO A 31 0.24 -6.26 6.28
CA PRO A 31 0.91 -5.35 5.36
C PRO A 31 0.22 -5.26 4.00
N TRP A 32 0.01 -4.03 3.55
CA TRP A 32 -0.44 -3.70 2.21
C TRP A 32 0.65 -2.93 1.47
N ILE A 33 0.96 -3.40 0.26
CA ILE A 33 1.95 -2.79 -0.61
C ILE A 33 1.25 -2.26 -1.86
N GLY A 34 1.11 -0.95 -1.96
CA GLY A 34 0.62 -0.29 -3.16
C GLY A 34 1.68 -0.25 -4.27
N TRP A 35 1.26 -0.29 -5.53
CA TRP A 35 2.12 -0.11 -6.70
C TRP A 35 1.43 0.78 -7.75
N GLY A 36 2.16 1.31 -8.72
CA GLY A 36 1.56 2.13 -9.79
C GLY A 36 1.19 3.55 -9.34
N PHE A 37 -0.05 4.00 -9.60
CA PHE A 37 -0.49 5.39 -9.38
C PHE A 37 -0.94 5.65 -7.93
N VAL A 38 -0.16 5.15 -6.97
CA VAL A 38 -0.36 5.31 -5.53
C VAL A 38 0.69 6.23 -4.91
N THR A 39 1.15 7.22 -5.67
CA THR A 39 2.22 8.15 -5.29
C THR A 39 1.81 9.25 -4.30
N SER A 40 0.59 9.18 -3.76
CA SER A 40 0.11 10.16 -2.80
C SER A 40 0.88 10.05 -1.48
N ALA A 41 1.40 11.19 -0.99
CA ALA A 41 2.07 11.27 0.30
C ALA A 41 1.18 10.79 1.47
N ASP A 42 -0.15 10.79 1.28
CA ASP A 42 -1.13 10.33 2.27
C ASP A 42 -0.90 8.86 2.67
N PHE A 43 -0.37 8.02 1.77
CA PHE A 43 -0.05 6.62 2.05
C PHE A 43 1.23 6.44 2.88
N ALA A 44 2.09 7.45 2.96
CA ALA A 44 3.31 7.43 3.77
C ALA A 44 3.05 7.89 5.23
N LEU A 45 1.83 8.30 5.56
CA LEU A 45 1.46 8.73 6.91
C LEU A 45 1.29 7.51 7.84
N VAL A 46 2.39 7.13 8.50
CA VAL A 46 2.42 5.99 9.44
C VAL A 46 1.38 6.10 10.56
N ALA A 47 1.08 7.31 11.02
CA ALA A 47 0.03 7.55 12.02
C ALA A 47 -1.38 7.14 11.54
N LYS A 48 -1.61 7.14 10.22
CA LYS A 48 -2.90 6.82 9.59
C LYS A 48 -2.92 5.38 9.05
N TYR A 49 -1.82 4.95 8.45
CA TYR A 49 -1.69 3.66 7.77
C TYR A 49 -0.39 2.93 8.18
N PRO A 50 -0.30 2.43 9.42
CA PRO A 50 0.94 1.82 9.93
C PRO A 50 1.36 0.54 9.20
N TYR A 51 0.43 -0.11 8.48
CA TYR A 51 0.67 -1.32 7.70
C TYR A 51 0.71 -1.06 6.19
N ALA A 52 0.77 0.20 5.76
CA ALA A 52 0.84 0.55 4.34
C ALA A 52 2.26 0.91 3.91
N THR A 53 2.64 0.48 2.72
CA THR A 53 3.83 0.98 2.01
C THR A 53 3.55 1.02 0.51
N THR A 54 4.36 1.76 -0.25
CA THR A 54 4.19 1.90 -1.70
C THR A 54 5.49 1.62 -2.42
N ILE A 55 5.42 0.86 -3.51
CA ILE A 55 6.53 0.66 -4.44
C ILE A 55 6.63 1.88 -5.34
N ILE A 56 7.79 2.54 -5.28
CA ILE A 56 8.15 3.65 -6.16
C ILE A 56 9.30 3.16 -7.03
N ALA A 57 9.12 3.24 -8.35
CA ALA A 57 10.19 2.90 -9.28
C ALA A 57 11.34 3.92 -9.12
N PRO A 58 12.61 3.46 -9.02
CA PRO A 58 13.74 4.38 -9.06
C PRO A 58 13.78 5.07 -10.42
N SER A 59 14.17 6.35 -10.45
CA SER A 59 14.46 7.04 -11.70
C SER A 59 15.63 6.33 -12.38
N ARG A 60 15.45 5.88 -13.63
CA ARG A 60 16.58 5.43 -14.46
C ARG A 60 17.47 6.64 -14.75
N THR A 61 18.58 6.76 -14.05
CA THR A 61 19.70 7.60 -14.51
C THR A 61 20.50 6.74 -15.49
N PHE A 62 20.70 7.22 -16.72
CA PHE A 62 21.64 6.60 -17.65
C PHE A 62 23.02 6.62 -16.98
N VAL A 63 23.54 5.42 -16.66
CA VAL A 63 24.96 5.19 -16.34
C VAL A 63 25.66 4.74 -17.60
#